data_AF-A0A2D0H811-F1
#
_entry.id   AF-A0A2D0H811-F1
#
_cell.length_a   1.000
_cell.length_b   1.000
_cell.length_c   1.000
_cell.angle_alpha   90.00
_cell.angle_beta   90.00
_cell.angle_gamma   90.00
#
_symmetry.space_group_name_H-M   'P 1'
#
loop_
_entity.id
_entity.type
_entity.pdbx_description
1 polymer ?
#
loop_
_entity_poly.entity_id
_entity_poly.type
_entity_poly.pdbx_seq_one_letter_code
_entity_poly.pdbx_strand_id
1 'polypeptide(L)'
;MKIDYEIIFVNDCSPDNSEEVVQKISRIDKRVIGISHSRNFGSQAAFKSGMEIATKNACVLLDGDLQDLPELIEQFVEKWREGYDVVYGRRKKRKLLFLCSLPIKLSTEFFDYFSYLSIPHDAGDFS
;
A
#
# COMPACT_ATOMS: atom_id res chain seq x y z
N MET A 1 20.17 5.01 -2.26
CA MET A 1 19.63 5.98 -1.29
C MET A 1 20.12 5.67 0.14
N LYS A 2 20.68 6.62 0.91
CA LYS A 2 21.06 6.39 2.33
C LYS A 2 19.93 6.85 3.24
N ILE A 3 19.00 5.95 3.54
CA ILE A 3 17.84 6.20 4.41
C ILE A 3 17.82 5.17 5.53
N ASP A 4 17.42 5.61 6.71
CA ASP A 4 17.06 4.74 7.82
C ASP A 4 15.64 4.22 7.58
N TYR A 5 15.47 2.91 7.51
CA TYR A 5 14.22 2.27 7.15
C TYR A 5 13.96 1.06 8.03
N GLU A 6 12.69 0.69 8.08
CA GLU A 6 12.19 -0.56 8.66
C GLU A 6 11.18 -1.17 7.68
N ILE A 7 11.05 -2.49 7.72
CA ILE A 7 10.11 -3.26 6.91
C ILE A 7 9.19 -3.97 7.88
N ILE A 8 7.91 -3.65 7.83
CA ILE A 8 6.90 -4.23 8.70
C ILE A 8 6.04 -5.18 7.86
N PHE A 9 6.18 -6.47 8.12
CA PHE A 9 5.31 -7.49 7.54
C PHE A 9 4.14 -7.76 8.47
N VAL A 10 2.92 -7.66 7.96
CA VAL A 10 1.72 -8.00 8.70
C VAL A 10 1.10 -9.24 8.08
N ASN A 11 1.22 -10.37 8.79
CA ASN A 11 0.60 -11.63 8.42
C ASN A 11 -0.86 -11.67 8.94
N ASP A 12 -1.81 -11.50 8.04
CA ASP A 12 -3.25 -11.52 8.35
C ASP A 12 -3.82 -12.95 8.40
N CYS A 13 -3.22 -13.81 9.22
CA CYS A 13 -3.60 -15.22 9.37
C CYS A 13 -3.54 -15.99 8.04
N SER A 14 -2.43 -15.85 7.30
CA SER A 14 -2.21 -16.63 6.08
C SER A 14 -2.25 -18.14 6.37
N PRO A 15 -2.80 -18.96 5.46
CA PRO A 15 -2.95 -20.41 5.66
C PRO A 15 -1.65 -21.21 5.42
N ASP A 16 -0.58 -20.54 5.01
CA ASP A 16 0.71 -21.14 4.65
C ASP A 16 1.77 -20.88 5.72
N ASN A 17 3.05 -21.04 5.36
CA ASN A 17 4.17 -20.84 6.27
C ASN A 17 4.69 -19.39 6.33
N SER A 18 3.91 -18.40 5.86
CA SER A 18 4.31 -16.99 5.83
C SER A 18 4.78 -16.48 7.19
N GLU A 19 4.06 -16.83 8.27
CA GLU A 19 4.43 -16.45 9.63
C GLU A 19 5.84 -16.93 10.00
N GLU A 20 6.15 -18.20 9.77
CA GLU A 20 7.46 -18.77 10.09
C GLU A 20 8.58 -18.12 9.28
N VAL A 21 8.31 -17.81 8.01
CA VAL A 21 9.27 -17.15 7.12
C VAL A 21 9.56 -15.74 7.63
N VAL A 22 8.54 -14.94 7.93
CA VAL A 22 8.69 -13.59 8.47
C VAL A 22 9.42 -13.61 9.82
N GLN A 23 9.11 -14.56 10.70
CA GLN A 23 9.82 -14.72 11.97
C GLN A 23 11.32 -15.02 11.76
N LYS A 24 11.66 -15.89 10.81
CA LYS A 24 13.07 -16.20 10.48
C LYS A 24 13.80 -14.96 9.96
N ILE A 25 13.17 -14.19 9.06
CA ILE A 25 13.76 -12.96 8.52
C ILE A 25 13.96 -11.93 9.63
N SER A 26 12.97 -11.72 10.49
CA SER A 26 13.02 -10.76 11.62
C SER A 26 14.11 -11.10 12.65
N ARG A 27 14.49 -12.38 12.77
CA ARG A 27 15.62 -12.81 13.63
C ARG A 27 16.99 -12.48 13.02
N ILE A 28 17.07 -12.43 11.69
CA ILE A 28 18.32 -12.18 10.96
C ILE A 28 18.54 -10.67 10.78
N ASP A 29 17.50 -9.94 10.40
CA ASP A 29 17.56 -8.51 10.15
C ASP A 29 16.68 -7.74 11.16
N LYS A 30 17.32 -6.92 12.00
CA LYS A 30 16.63 -6.09 13.01
C LYS A 30 15.77 -4.98 12.40
N ARG A 31 15.93 -4.68 11.11
CA ARG A 31 15.08 -3.74 10.39
C ARG A 31 13.75 -4.37 9.96
N VAL A 32 13.62 -5.69 10.06
CA VAL A 32 12.40 -6.41 9.68
C VAL A 32 11.61 -6.74 10.94
N ILE A 33 10.35 -6.33 10.95
CA ILE A 33 9.41 -6.53 12.04
C ILE A 33 8.24 -7.36 11.50
N GLY A 34 7.91 -8.45 12.17
CA GLY A 34 6.75 -9.27 11.85
C GLY A 34 5.61 -9.09 12.86
N ILE A 35 4.41 -8.84 12.37
CA ILE A 35 3.16 -8.90 13.14
C ILE A 35 2.32 -10.06 12.60
N SER A 36 1.72 -10.85 13.47
CA SER A 36 0.71 -11.86 13.10
C SER A 36 -0.62 -11.51 13.74
N HIS A 37 -1.68 -11.45 12.93
CA HIS A 37 -3.04 -11.35 13.44
C HIS A 37 -3.55 -12.71 13.94
N SER A 38 -4.41 -12.67 14.96
CA SER A 38 -5.01 -13.89 15.55
C SER A 38 -6.05 -14.58 14.67
N ARG A 39 -6.54 -13.88 13.64
CA ARG A 39 -7.46 -14.35 12.59
C ARG A 39 -7.35 -13.40 11.40
N ASN A 40 -7.99 -13.73 10.28
CA ASN A 40 -8.07 -12.83 9.13
C ASN A 40 -9.01 -11.64 9.43
N PHE A 41 -8.48 -10.42 9.31
CA PHE A 41 -9.21 -9.16 9.49
C PHE A 41 -9.31 -8.33 8.21
N GLY A 42 -8.58 -8.69 7.15
CA GLY A 42 -8.54 -8.01 5.86
C GLY A 42 -7.34 -7.07 5.68
N SER A 43 -7.08 -6.69 4.42
CA SER A 43 -5.96 -5.83 3.98
C SER A 43 -5.88 -4.51 4.76
N GLN A 44 -7.00 -3.80 4.86
CA GLN A 44 -7.06 -2.50 5.55
C GLN A 44 -6.67 -2.60 7.03
N ALA A 45 -7.10 -3.66 7.71
CA ALA A 45 -6.71 -3.91 9.09
C ALA A 45 -5.22 -4.21 9.20
N ALA A 46 -4.67 -4.96 8.24
CA ALA A 46 -3.24 -5.26 8.18
C ALA A 46 -2.40 -3.98 7.99
N PHE A 47 -2.76 -3.13 7.03
CA PHE A 47 -2.10 -1.83 6.84
C PHE A 47 -2.18 -0.96 8.09
N LYS A 48 -3.35 -0.90 8.74
CA LYS A 48 -3.52 -0.14 9.98
C LYS A 48 -2.59 -0.63 11.09
N SER A 49 -2.55 -1.93 11.35
CA SER A 49 -1.67 -2.52 12.36
C SER A 49 -0.19 -2.23 12.08
N GLY A 50 0.22 -2.29 10.81
CA GLY A 50 1.58 -1.94 10.41
C GLY A 50 1.91 -0.47 10.65
N MET A 51 1.01 0.44 10.26
CA MET A 51 1.17 1.88 10.48
C MET A 51 1.20 2.27 11.96
N GLU A 52 0.42 1.59 12.81
CA GLU A 52 0.36 1.88 14.25
C GLU A 52 1.68 1.66 14.97
N ILE A 53 2.51 0.73 14.48
CA ILE A 53 3.81 0.44 15.08
C ILE A 53 4.98 1.12 14.36
N ALA A 54 4.73 1.74 13.21
CA ALA A 54 5.76 2.38 12.42
C ALA A 54 6.38 3.57 13.18
N THR A 55 7.71 3.66 13.14
CA THR A 55 8.49 4.62 13.92
C THR A 55 9.19 5.68 13.07
N LYS A 56 9.14 5.53 11.75
CA LYS A 56 9.80 6.44 10.79
C LYS A 56 8.89 7.60 10.38
N ASN A 57 9.48 8.56 9.67
CA ASN A 57 8.81 9.81 9.28
C ASN A 57 7.77 9.64 8.16
N ALA A 58 7.80 8.53 7.43
CA ALA A 58 6.90 8.24 6.34
C ALA A 58 6.68 6.73 6.23
N CYS A 59 5.49 6.33 5.80
CA CYS A 59 5.12 4.95 5.54
C CYS A 59 4.84 4.77 4.05
N VAL A 60 5.30 3.66 3.48
CA VAL A 60 4.89 3.22 2.14
C VAL A 60 4.15 1.90 2.32
N LEU A 61 2.91 1.87 1.85
CA LEU A 61 2.08 0.66 1.85
C LEU A 61 2.35 -0.12 0.55
N LEU A 62 2.62 -1.41 0.68
CA LEU A 62 2.94 -2.29 -0.44
C LEU A 62 2.38 -3.69 -0.17
N ASP A 63 1.77 -4.29 -1.20
CA ASP A 63 1.31 -5.68 -1.14
C ASP A 63 2.48 -6.68 -1.27
N GLY A 64 2.31 -7.85 -0.66
CA GLY A 64 3.32 -8.91 -0.65
C GLY A 64 3.43 -9.73 -1.95
N ASP A 65 2.59 -9.45 -2.95
CA ASP A 65 2.52 -10.20 -4.21
C ASP A 65 3.41 -9.63 -5.32
N LEU A 66 4.14 -8.54 -5.03
CA LEU A 66 5.05 -7.84 -5.93
C LEU A 66 4.38 -7.33 -7.23
N GLN A 67 3.06 -7.12 -7.23
CA GLN A 67 2.39 -6.44 -8.34
C GLN A 67 2.90 -5.00 -8.51
N ASP A 68 3.22 -4.36 -7.40
CA ASP A 68 3.87 -3.05 -7.36
C ASP A 68 5.37 -3.21 -7.09
N LEU A 69 6.17 -2.64 -7.99
CA LEU A 69 7.63 -2.75 -7.98
C LEU A 69 8.23 -1.95 -6.81
N PRO A 70 8.99 -2.59 -5.88
CA PRO A 70 9.62 -1.89 -4.76
C PRO A 70 10.59 -0.78 -5.19
N GLU A 71 11.13 -0.85 -6.41
CA GLU A 71 12.00 0.18 -6.98
C GLU A 71 11.28 1.54 -7.12
N LEU A 72 9.94 1.56 -7.16
CA LEU A 72 9.16 2.80 -7.19
C LEU A 72 9.21 3.59 -5.87
N ILE A 73 9.60 2.95 -4.77
CA ILE A 73 9.73 3.60 -3.46
C ILE A 73 10.70 4.78 -3.52
N GLU A 74 11.79 4.67 -4.30
CA GLU A 74 12.74 5.78 -4.46
C GLU A 74 12.07 7.02 -5.05
N GLN A 75 11.22 6.85 -6.07
CA GLN A 75 10.47 7.96 -6.68
C GLN A 75 9.44 8.56 -5.73
N PHE A 76 8.80 7.72 -4.90
CA PHE A 76 7.86 8.20 -3.89
C PHE A 76 8.57 9.04 -2.81
N VAL A 77 9.75 8.61 -2.38
CA VAL A 77 10.57 9.34 -1.41
C VAL A 77 11.06 10.68 -1.97
N GLU A 78 11.41 10.74 -3.25
CA GLU A 78 11.76 12.02 -3.91
C GLU A 78 10.60 13.01 -3.85
N LYS A 79 9.38 12.57 -4.19
CA LYS A 79 8.18 13.40 -4.10
C LYS A 79 7.84 13.77 -2.67
N TRP A 80 7.90 12.85 -1.72
CA TRP A 80 7.70 13.18 -0.31
C TRP A 80 8.67 14.27 0.17
N ARG A 81 9.94 14.23 -0.26
CA ARG A 81 10.94 15.26 0.06
C ARG A 81 10.70 16.62 -0.60
N GLU A 82 9.93 16.68 -1.68
CA GLU A 82 9.48 17.95 -2.28
C GLU A 82 8.42 18.66 -1.40
N GLY A 83 7.92 18.01 -0.35
CA GLY A 83 6.96 18.57 0.61
C GLY A 83 5.52 18.07 0.42
N TYR A 84 5.31 16.99 -0.33
CA TYR A 84 4.01 16.37 -0.49
C TYR A 84 3.69 15.47 0.70
N ASP A 85 2.54 15.68 1.35
CA ASP A 85 2.09 14.85 2.48
C ASP A 85 1.67 13.44 2.06
N VAL A 86 1.12 13.30 0.84
CA VAL A 86 0.64 12.02 0.30
C VAL A 86 1.15 11.85 -1.12
N VAL A 87 1.80 10.72 -1.38
CA VAL A 87 2.31 10.32 -2.70
C VAL A 87 1.72 8.96 -3.06
N TYR A 88 1.16 8.84 -4.26
CA TYR A 88 0.55 7.59 -4.74
C TYR A 88 0.95 7.31 -6.18
N GLY A 89 1.03 6.03 -6.51
CA GLY A 89 1.25 5.58 -7.89
C GLY A 89 -0.04 5.67 -8.71
N ARG A 90 0.10 6.05 -9.99
CA ARG A 90 -1.01 6.00 -10.96
C ARG A 90 -0.70 5.01 -12.08
N ARG A 91 -1.57 4.02 -12.29
CA ARG A 91 -1.41 3.05 -13.40
C ARG A 91 -1.62 3.77 -14.73
N LYS A 92 -0.63 3.73 -15.64
CA LYS A 92 -0.68 4.44 -16.94
C LYS A 92 -1.72 3.88 -17.93
N LYS A 93 -2.09 2.61 -17.83
CA LYS A 93 -3.07 1.97 -18.73
C LYS A 93 -3.87 0.90 -17.98
N ARG A 94 -5.18 1.10 -17.87
CA ARG A 94 -6.14 0.06 -17.51
C ARG A 94 -6.65 -0.57 -18.81
N LYS A 95 -6.30 -1.83 -19.11
CA LYS A 95 -6.93 -2.57 -20.21
C LYS A 95 -8.34 -2.95 -19.77
N LEU A 96 -9.31 -2.09 -20.03
CA LEU A 96 -10.71 -2.37 -19.79
C LEU A 96 -11.41 -2.62 -21.13
N LEU A 97 -12.23 -3.68 -21.20
CA LEU A 97 -13.15 -3.86 -22.32
C LEU A 97 -14.08 -2.64 -22.39
N PHE A 98 -14.29 -2.11 -23.60
CA PHE A 98 -15.02 -0.86 -23.84
C PHE A 98 -16.38 -0.78 -23.11
N LEU A 99 -17.11 -1.91 -23.05
CA LEU A 99 -18.41 -2.02 -22.39
C LEU A 99 -18.37 -1.88 -20.85
N CYS A 100 -17.24 -2.21 -20.21
CA CYS A 100 -17.09 -2.07 -18.76
C CYS A 100 -16.68 -0.66 -18.32
N SER A 101 -16.39 0.26 -19.26
CA SER A 101 -15.90 1.61 -18.94
C SER A 101 -17.01 2.62 -18.62
N LEU A 102 -18.24 2.35 -19.07
CA LEU A 102 -19.40 3.23 -18.89
C LEU A 102 -19.84 3.38 -17.43
N PRO A 103 -20.06 2.29 -16.66
CA PRO A 103 -20.51 2.39 -15.28
C PRO A 103 -19.50 3.11 -14.37
N ILE A 104 -18.20 2.89 -14.62
CA ILE A 104 -17.11 3.46 -13.84
C ILE A 104 -17.04 4.99 -14.01
N LYS A 105 -17.19 5.48 -15.26
CA LYS A 105 -17.21 6.93 -15.53
C LYS A 105 -18.39 7.63 -14.87
N LEU A 106 -19.58 7.03 -14.96
CA LEU A 106 -20.79 7.56 -14.33
C LEU A 106 -20.67 7.63 -12.81
N SER A 107 -20.10 6.61 -12.17
CA SER A 107 -19.90 6.62 -10.72
C SER A 107 -18.88 7.67 -10.27
N THR A 108 -17.80 7.88 -11.04
CA THR A 108 -16.79 8.89 -10.68
C THR A 108 -17.32 10.31 -10.83
N GLU A 109 -18.06 10.62 -11.90
CA GLU A 109 -18.66 11.95 -12.08
C GLU A 109 -19.73 12.25 -11.03
N PHE A 110 -20.54 11.24 -10.67
CA PHE A 110 -21.53 11.38 -9.60
C PHE A 110 -20.86 11.60 -8.23
N PHE A 111 -19.77 10.87 -7.95
CA PHE A 111 -19.02 11.03 -6.70
C PHE A 111 -18.37 12.42 -6.62
N ASP A 112 -17.71 12.88 -7.69
CA ASP A 112 -17.07 14.20 -7.73
C ASP A 112 -18.08 15.35 -7.58
N TYR A 113 -19.31 15.17 -8.08
CA TYR A 113 -20.37 16.16 -7.94
C TYR A 113 -20.82 16.35 -6.47
N PHE A 114 -20.82 15.29 -5.66
CA PHE A 114 -21.24 15.34 -4.26
C PHE A 114 -20.08 15.42 -3.26
N SER A 115 -18.85 15.19 -3.71
CA SER A 115 -17.65 15.18 -2.89
C SER A 115 -17.02 16.56 -2.80
N TYR A 116 -16.69 16.98 -1.57
CA TYR A 116 -15.84 18.15 -1.32
C TYR A 116 -14.35 17.90 -1.62
N LEU A 117 -14.00 16.65 -1.95
CA LEU A 117 -12.65 16.21 -2.29
C LEU A 117 -12.58 15.90 -3.78
N SER A 118 -11.71 16.61 -4.50
CA SER A 118 -11.40 16.28 -5.90
C SER A 118 -10.51 15.04 -5.94
N ILE A 119 -11.08 13.88 -6.26
CA ILE A 119 -10.31 12.64 -6.41
C ILE A 119 -9.76 12.57 -7.84
N PRO A 120 -8.45 12.42 -8.04
CA PRO A 120 -7.89 12.27 -9.38
C PRO A 120 -8.42 10.98 -10.02
N HIS A 121 -8.99 11.10 -11.21
CA HIS A 121 -9.38 9.94 -12.01
C HIS A 121 -8.18 9.00 -12.23
N ASP A 122 -8.43 7.70 -12.04
CA ASP A 122 -7.45 6.60 -12.11
C ASP A 122 -6.40 6.55 -10.98
N ALA A 123 -6.58 7.26 -9.85
CA ALA A 123 -5.78 7.00 -8.65
C ALA A 123 -5.85 5.51 -8.28
N GLY A 124 -4.72 4.93 -7.85
CA GLY A 124 -4.68 3.54 -7.42
C GLY A 124 -5.71 3.30 -6.31
N ASP A 125 -6.45 2.18 -6.41
CA ASP A 125 -7.35 1.77 -5.33
C ASP A 125 -6.49 1.47 -4.10
N PHE A 126 -6.69 2.24 -3.02
CA PHE A 126 -6.19 1.91 -1.69
C PHE A 126 -7.05 0.74 -1.17
N SER A 127 -6.75 -0.48 -1.66
CA SER A 127 -7.50 -1.72 -1.37
C SER A 127 -7.14 -2.29 -0.01
#